data_AF-A0A1H2UJ01-F1
#
_entry.id   AF-A0A1H2UJ01-F1
#
_cell.length_a   1.000
_cell.length_b   1.000
_cell.length_c   1.000
_cell.angle_alpha   90.00
_cell.angle_beta   90.00
_cell.angle_gamma   90.00
#
_symmetry.space_group_name_H-M   'P 1'
#
loop_
_entity.id
_entity.type
_entity.pdbx_description
1 polymer ?
#
loop_
_entity_poly.entity_id
_entity_poly.type
_entity_poly.pdbx_seq_one_letter_code
_entity_poly.pdbx_strand_id
1 'polypeptide(L)' 'MNSYISEVNYHDFHELLMNNHIHIDQSLEQRLLSVLKNNVYALDNATYSFVLVKYMSKFTDLENDCIRTLISSIRKQS' A
#
# COMPACT_ATOMS: atom_id res chain seq x y z
N MET A 1 12.19 -4.81 12.28
CA MET A 1 11.08 -5.42 11.53
C MET A 1 9.94 -4.42 11.63
N ASN A 2 9.61 -3.70 10.54
CA ASN A 2 8.72 -2.55 10.62
C ASN A 2 7.33 -3.01 11.05
N SER A 3 7.02 -2.81 12.33
CA SER A 3 5.72 -3.17 12.93
C SER A 3 4.61 -2.18 12.54
N TYR A 4 4.95 -1.10 11.83
CA TYR A 4 4.02 -0.03 11.53
C TYR A 4 2.87 -0.49 10.63
N ILE A 5 3.14 -1.13 9.49
CA ILE A 5 2.05 -1.49 8.54
C ILE A 5 1.12 -2.60 9.06
N SER A 6 1.60 -3.49 9.93
CA SER A 6 0.73 -4.47 10.60
C SER A 6 -0.29 -3.78 11.51
N GLU A 7 0.10 -2.66 12.11
CA GLU A 7 -0.70 -1.90 13.05
C GLU A 7 -1.54 -0.79 12.39
N VAL A 8 -1.18 -0.35 11.17
CA VAL A 8 -1.95 0.65 10.39
C VAL A 8 -3.42 0.24 10.35
N ASN A 9 -4.27 1.07 10.94
CA ASN A 9 -5.70 0.83 10.94
C ASN A 9 -6.32 1.36 9.62
N TYR A 10 -7.59 1.06 9.38
CA TYR A 10 -8.27 1.49 8.14
C TYR A 10 -8.36 3.02 8.01
N HIS A 11 -8.54 3.74 9.12
CA HIS A 11 -8.62 5.19 9.12
C HIS A 11 -7.30 5.83 8.70
N ASP A 12 -6.18 5.43 9.30
CA ASP A 12 -4.85 5.92 8.94
C ASP A 12 -4.52 5.62 7.47
N PHE A 13 -4.92 4.43 6.99
CA PHE A 13 -4.74 4.05 5.59
C PHE A 13 -5.57 4.92 4.64
N HIS A 14 -6.82 5.20 4.99
CA HIS A 14 -7.68 6.09 4.22
C HIS A 14 -7.11 7.52 4.16
N GLU A 15 -6.66 8.07 5.29
CA GLU A 15 -5.99 9.38 5.31
C GLU A 15 -4.73 9.39 4.44
N LEU A 16 -3.95 8.31 4.46
CA LEU A 16 -2.77 8.18 3.63
C LEU A 16 -3.11 8.19 2.14
N LEU A 17 -4.18 7.50 1.72
CA LEU A 17 -4.65 7.53 0.33
C LEU A 17 -5.07 8.95 -0.09
N MET A 18 -5.85 9.63 0.75
CA MET A 18 -6.31 11.00 0.50
C MET A 18 -5.15 12.00 0.41
N ASN A 19 -4.16 11.89 1.30
CA ASN A 19 -2.95 12.72 1.29
C ASN A 19 -2.08 12.51 0.04
N ASN A 20 -2.19 11.36 -0.63
CA ASN A 20 -1.50 11.06 -1.89
C ASN A 20 -2.40 11.27 -3.12
N HIS A 21 -3.59 11.88 -2.96
CA HIS A 21 -4.58 12.08 -4.03
C HIS A 21 -5.00 10.77 -4.73
N ILE A 22 -4.99 9.65 -4.01
CA ILE A 22 -5.43 8.35 -4.51
C ILE A 22 -6.90 8.16 -4.13
N HIS A 23 -7.78 8.36 -5.10
CA HIS A 23 -9.21 8.19 -4.92
C HIS A 23 -9.66 6.82 -5.42
N ILE A 24 -10.09 5.97 -4.49
CA ILE A 24 -10.58 4.62 -4.77
C ILE A 24 -11.80 4.31 -3.89
N ASP A 25 -12.59 3.32 -4.28
CA ASP A 25 -13.73 2.90 -3.47
C ASP A 25 -13.28 2.12 -2.21
N GLN A 26 -14.15 2.12 -1.20
CA GLN A 26 -13.89 1.48 0.10
C GLN A 26 -13.55 -0.02 -0.01
N SER A 27 -14.15 -0.75 -0.95
CA SER A 27 -13.87 -2.18 -1.15
C SER A 27 -12.44 -2.37 -1.63
N LEU A 28 -12.00 -1.53 -2.56
CA LEU A 28 -10.63 -1.52 -3.05
C LEU A 28 -9.63 -1.11 -1.96
N GLU A 29 -9.95 -0.10 -1.14
CA GLU A 29 -9.12 0.30 0.00
C GLU A 29 -8.87 -0.87 0.97
N GLN A 30 -9.93 -1.58 1.37
CA GLN A 30 -9.81 -2.72 2.29
C GLN A 30 -8.98 -3.85 1.70
N ARG A 31 -9.14 -4.13 0.40
CA ARG A 31 -8.35 -5.13 -0.31
C ARG A 31 -6.87 -4.74 -0.37
N LEU A 32 -6.57 -3.47 -0.69
CA LEU A 32 -5.20 -2.97 -0.71
C LEU A 32 -4.55 -3.07 0.66
N LEU A 33 -5.24 -2.62 1.71
CA LEU A 33 -4.73 -2.71 3.08
C LEU A 33 -4.45 -4.17 3.49
N SER A 34 -5.35 -5.10 3.17
CA SER A 34 -5.15 -6.53 3.42
C SER A 34 -3.93 -7.08 2.68
N VAL A 35 -3.75 -6.73 1.40
CA VAL A 35 -2.58 -7.15 0.63
C VAL A 35 -1.29 -6.61 1.24
N LEU A 36 -1.26 -5.33 1.60
CA LEU A 36 -0.11 -4.69 2.23
C LEU A 36 0.23 -5.40 3.55
N LYS A 37 -0.75 -5.63 4.42
CA LYS A 37 -0.57 -6.34 5.70
C LYS A 37 -0.08 -7.78 5.54
N ASN A 38 -0.52 -8.48 4.51
CA ASN A 38 -0.09 -9.86 4.25
C ASN A 38 1.28 -9.95 3.55
N ASN A 39 1.81 -8.83 3.07
CA ASN A 39 3.05 -8.76 2.30
C ASN A 39 4.08 -7.78 2.92
N VAL A 40 4.09 -7.64 4.25
CA VAL A 40 5.01 -6.72 4.97
C VAL A 40 6.47 -6.92 4.57
N TYR A 41 6.90 -8.16 4.33
CA TYR A 41 8.25 -8.44 3.88
C TYR A 41 8.58 -7.81 2.50
N ALA A 42 7.63 -7.87 1.55
CA ALA A 42 7.79 -7.24 0.25
C ALA A 42 7.70 -5.71 0.33
N LEU A 43 6.98 -5.19 1.33
CA LEU A 43 6.93 -3.77 1.67
C LEU A 43 8.25 -3.28 2.27
N ASP A 44 8.92 -4.01 3.15
CA ASP A 44 10.16 -3.53 3.78
C ASP A 44 11.38 -3.65 2.86
N ASN A 45 11.34 -4.57 1.90
CA ASN A 45 12.48 -4.86 1.05
C ASN A 45 12.34 -4.21 -0.34
N ALA A 46 13.25 -3.28 -0.65
CA ALA A 46 13.27 -2.59 -1.95
C ALA A 46 13.31 -3.56 -3.14
N THR A 47 14.05 -4.67 -3.01
CA THR A 47 14.17 -5.70 -4.04
C THR A 47 12.85 -6.39 -4.34
N TYR A 48 11.93 -6.51 -3.37
CA TYR A 48 10.65 -7.19 -3.56
C TYR A 48 9.48 -6.23 -3.83
N SER A 49 9.68 -4.92 -3.67
CA SER A 49 8.65 -3.90 -3.91
C SER A 49 8.09 -3.95 -5.34
N PHE A 50 8.90 -4.29 -6.35
CA PHE A 50 8.41 -4.40 -7.74
C PHE A 50 7.41 -5.56 -7.91
N VAL A 51 7.57 -6.65 -7.15
CA VAL A 51 6.65 -7.80 -7.19
C VAL A 51 5.31 -7.37 -6.61
N LEU A 52 5.33 -6.63 -5.51
CA LEU A 52 4.13 -6.08 -4.88
C LEU A 52 3.41 -5.09 -5.80
N VAL A 53 4.14 -4.19 -6.48
CA VAL A 53 3.57 -3.28 -7.49
C VAL A 53 2.91 -4.06 -8.62
N LYS A 54 3.60 -5.06 -9.18
CA LYS A 54 3.04 -5.92 -10.25
C LYS A 54 1.86 -6.77 -9.79
N TYR A 55 1.84 -7.17 -8.52
CA TYR A 55 0.72 -7.89 -7.95
C TYR A 55 -0.49 -6.97 -7.84
N MET A 56 -0.32 -5.79 -7.23
CA MET A 56 -1.38 -4.79 -7.05
C MET A 56 -1.99 -4.32 -8.36
N SER A 57 -1.19 -4.08 -9.39
CA SER A 57 -1.71 -3.68 -10.70
C SER A 57 -2.51 -4.76 -11.44
N LYS A 58 -2.51 -6.02 -10.98
CA LYS A 58 -3.37 -7.07 -11.56
C LYS A 58 -4.79 -7.07 -11.02
N PHE A 59 -5.06 -6.41 -9.90
CA PHE A 59 -6.38 -6.43 -9.27
C PHE A 59 -6.92 -5.04 -8.91
N THR A 60 -6.21 -3.99 -9.33
CA THR A 60 -6.64 -2.60 -9.23
C THR A 60 -6.38 -1.90 -10.56
N ASP A 61 -7.25 -0.96 -10.94
CA ASP A 61 -7.01 -0.06 -12.08
C ASP A 61 -6.04 1.10 -11.74
N LEU A 62 -5.41 1.06 -10.55
CA LEU A 62 -4.42 2.06 -10.17
C LEU A 62 -3.19 1.99 -11.06
N GLU A 63 -2.72 3.15 -11.48
CA GLU A 63 -1.45 3.27 -12.17
C GLU A 63 -0.30 2.77 -11.29
N ASN A 64 0.70 2.13 -11.92
CA ASN A 64 1.87 1.62 -11.20
C ASN A 64 2.58 2.71 -10.39
N ASP A 65 2.57 3.97 -10.86
CA ASP A 65 3.19 5.08 -10.16
C ASP A 65 2.37 5.52 -8.93
N CYS A 66 1.04 5.41 -8.95
CA CYS A 66 0.21 5.56 -7.75
C CYS A 66 0.56 4.49 -6.70
N ILE A 67 0.69 3.23 -7.12
CA ILE A 67 1.03 2.12 -6.22
C ILE A 67 2.44 2.30 -5.63
N ARG A 68 3.41 2.74 -6.44
CA ARG A 68 4.78 3.05 -5.96
C ARG A 68 4.79 4.20 -4.97
N THR A 69 3.99 5.24 -5.22
CA THR A 69 3.85 6.39 -4.34
C THR A 69 3.28 5.95 -2.99
N LEU A 70 2.21 5.16 -3.01
CA LEU A 70 1.62 4.55 -1.82
C LEU A 70 2.64 3.75 -0.99
N ILE A 71 3.35 2.80 -1.62
CA ILE A 71 4.37 1.97 -0.96
C ILE A 71 5.49 2.84 -0.37
N SER A 72 5.91 3.88 -1.09
CA SER A 72 6.97 4.78 -0.62
C SER A 72 6.51 5.65 0.56
N SER A 73 5.26 6.11 0.54
CA SER A 73 4.65 6.89 1.62
C SER A 73 4.50 6.06 2.90
N ILE A 74 4.10 4.78 2.76
CA ILE A 74 4.06 3.82 3.88
C ILE A 74 5.46 3.64 4.50
N ARG A 75 6.50 3.46 3.67
CA ARG A 75 7.88 3.28 4.14
C ARG A 75 8.44 4.49 4.88
N LYS A 76 8.08 5.71 4.45
CA LYS A 76 8.56 6.95 5.08
C LYS A 76 7.97 7.19 6.47
N GLN A 77 6.84 6.55 6.78
CA GLN A 77 6.20 6.63 8.10
C GLN A 77 6.69 5.53 9.06
N SER A 78 7.51 4.58 8.58
CA SER A 78 8.13 3.50 9.38
C SER A 78 9.57 3.84 9.75
#